data_AF-A0A847HL15-F1
#
_entry.id   AF-A0A847HL15-F1
#
_cell.length_a   1.000
_cell.length_b   1.000
_cell.length_c   1.000
_cell.angle_alpha   90.00
_cell.angle_beta   90.00
_cell.angle_gamma   90.00
#
_symmetry.space_group_name_H-M   'P 1'
#
loop_
_entity.id
_entity.type
_entity.pdbx_description
1 polymer ?
#
loop_
_entity_poly.entity_id
_entity_poly.type
_entity_poly.pdbx_seq_one_letter_code
_entity_poly.pdbx_strand_id
1 'polypeptide(L)'
;MKTDLLLFTTTRAVIKGEEYCRAAGFDVNVVTVPKDISPECGMALTVPAGKGEDAVKMLADKNITAQILAAPKAESSFDLLTTVEQGGCSAKLPANLLIEAIRKLPRVTNPNLLVGLDTVDDAGVYKLTDEIALIETTDFFPPICSDPYEFGQIAATNALSDVFAMGGRVLTAMNLVMFPADGVPLEALGEILAGGQNKVTEAGGAIVGGHTIADYPPKYGLAVTGVVHPDRIIANHQAKPGETLILSKPLGTGVLVAGQRIGEAAAADYRAAIDSMRQLNRRGAEIMQKYNVRAATDITGFGLLGHALNIANASKLQLRIEAGKVPLLPGVRKLVELGCIPGGAFRNLDYVGTAAEFTSDVPYELKMLLNDPQTSGGLLMCVSPESADVIIAELRDAGYTSAAVIGETAPSHHPAIRVY
;
A
#
# COMPACT_ATOMS: atom_id res chain seq x y z
N MET A 1 14.75 10.75 -12.16
CA MET A 1 15.41 11.84 -11.41
C MET A 1 14.97 13.14 -12.04
N LYS A 2 14.58 14.14 -11.25
CA LYS A 2 14.18 15.45 -11.80
C LYS A 2 15.41 16.10 -12.46
N THR A 3 15.25 16.63 -13.65
CA THR A 3 16.29 17.35 -14.40
C THR A 3 15.75 18.69 -14.86
N ASP A 4 16.57 19.74 -14.80
CA ASP A 4 16.28 21.02 -15.43
C ASP A 4 16.57 20.92 -16.93
N LEU A 5 15.79 21.63 -17.76
CA LEU A 5 15.97 21.63 -19.21
C LEU A 5 16.52 22.99 -19.64
N LEU A 6 17.67 22.99 -20.33
CA LEU A 6 18.26 24.19 -20.92
C LEU A 6 17.88 24.28 -22.39
N LEU A 7 17.09 25.30 -22.72
CA LEU A 7 16.63 25.59 -24.07
C LEU A 7 17.61 26.53 -24.77
N PHE A 8 17.84 26.28 -26.05
CA PHE A 8 18.76 27.05 -26.88
C PHE A 8 18.03 27.52 -28.14
N THR A 9 18.59 28.53 -28.80
CA THR A 9 18.02 29.08 -30.04
C THR A 9 18.54 28.38 -31.29
N THR A 10 19.64 27.62 -31.18
CA THR A 10 20.24 26.87 -32.30
C THR A 10 20.91 25.58 -31.83
N THR A 11 20.95 24.57 -32.70
CA THR A 11 21.71 23.32 -32.48
C THR A 11 23.19 23.58 -32.19
N ARG A 12 23.78 24.61 -32.82
CA ARG A 12 25.18 24.99 -32.58
C ARG A 12 25.42 25.43 -31.15
N ALA A 13 24.46 26.13 -30.55
CA ALA A 13 24.52 26.56 -29.16
C ALA A 13 24.36 25.37 -28.20
N VAL A 14 23.54 24.37 -28.54
CA VAL A 14 23.42 23.11 -27.77
C VAL A 14 24.75 22.36 -27.71
N ILE A 15 25.41 22.16 -28.87
CA ILE A 15 26.68 21.42 -28.96
C ILE A 15 27.77 22.10 -28.13
N LYS A 16 27.93 23.43 -28.30
CA LYS A 16 28.91 24.19 -27.51
C LYS A 16 28.55 24.23 -26.02
N GLY A 17 27.26 24.35 -25.72
CA GLY A 17 26.76 24.36 -24.35
C GLY A 17 27.06 23.05 -23.64
N GLU A 18 26.90 21.91 -24.33
CA GLU A 18 27.23 20.59 -23.79
C GLU A 18 28.71 20.51 -23.42
N GLU A 19 29.58 20.91 -24.34
CA GLU A 19 31.04 20.89 -24.15
C GLU A 19 31.46 21.70 -22.93
N TYR A 20 30.95 22.93 -22.79
CA TYR A 20 31.27 23.78 -21.64
C TYR A 20 30.66 23.26 -20.33
N CYS A 21 29.44 22.74 -20.34
CA CYS A 21 28.82 22.14 -19.17
C CYS A 21 29.60 20.92 -18.68
N ARG A 22 30.01 20.02 -19.57
CA ARG A 22 30.85 18.85 -19.22
C ARG A 22 32.21 19.27 -18.69
N ALA A 23 32.86 20.26 -19.32
CA ALA A 23 34.14 20.79 -18.86
C ALA A 23 34.06 21.43 -17.47
N ALA A 24 32.89 21.98 -17.11
CA ALA A 24 32.61 22.54 -15.78
C ALA A 24 32.10 21.50 -14.77
N GLY A 25 32.03 20.21 -15.14
CA GLY A 25 31.64 19.12 -14.25
C GLY A 25 30.14 18.91 -14.08
N PHE A 26 29.30 19.52 -14.92
CA PHE A 26 27.88 19.20 -14.95
C PHE A 26 27.65 17.87 -15.66
N ASP A 27 26.85 17.00 -15.04
CA ASP A 27 26.29 15.83 -15.73
C ASP A 27 25.19 16.31 -16.66
N VAL A 28 25.38 16.21 -17.97
CA VAL A 28 24.42 16.72 -18.96
C VAL A 28 24.17 15.70 -20.06
N ASN A 29 22.96 15.72 -20.62
CA ASN A 29 22.62 14.93 -21.81
C ASN A 29 21.92 15.80 -22.86
N VAL A 30 22.26 15.60 -24.13
CA VAL A 30 21.53 16.20 -25.25
C VAL A 30 20.26 15.42 -25.47
N VAL A 31 19.13 16.12 -25.50
CA VAL A 31 17.80 15.54 -25.72
C VAL A 31 17.08 16.26 -26.85
N THR A 32 16.22 15.55 -27.57
CA THR A 32 15.28 16.16 -28.52
C THR A 32 14.07 16.68 -27.77
N VAL A 33 13.56 17.84 -28.17
CA VAL A 33 12.45 18.53 -27.52
C VAL A 33 11.42 18.94 -28.58
N PRO A 34 10.11 18.71 -28.37
CA PRO A 34 9.09 19.11 -29.32
C PRO A 34 8.96 20.65 -29.42
N LYS A 35 8.46 21.13 -30.58
CA LYS A 35 8.49 22.55 -30.96
C LYS A 35 7.62 23.47 -30.09
N ASP A 36 6.63 22.92 -29.41
CA ASP A 36 5.79 23.60 -28.42
C ASP A 36 6.58 23.98 -27.16
N ILE A 37 7.61 23.20 -26.82
CA ILE A 37 8.49 23.45 -25.66
C ILE A 37 9.72 24.29 -26.08
N SER A 38 10.31 24.02 -27.25
CA SER A 38 11.39 24.83 -27.82
C SER A 38 11.10 25.20 -29.27
N PRO A 39 10.47 26.37 -29.52
CA PRO A 39 10.07 26.79 -30.85
C PRO A 39 11.25 26.97 -31.82
N GLU A 40 12.42 27.32 -31.30
CA GLU A 40 13.58 27.72 -32.09
C GLU A 40 14.58 26.58 -32.34
N CYS A 41 14.71 25.61 -31.42
CA CYS A 41 15.65 24.50 -31.53
C CYS A 41 15.04 23.20 -31.00
N GLY A 42 14.92 22.18 -31.85
CA GLY A 42 14.41 20.86 -31.44
C GLY A 42 15.35 20.06 -30.53
N MET A 43 16.42 20.67 -30.00
CA MET A 43 17.36 20.03 -29.08
C MET A 43 17.66 20.91 -27.87
N ALA A 44 17.86 20.28 -26.73
CA ALA A 44 18.14 20.91 -25.44
C ALA A 44 19.17 20.09 -24.64
N LEU A 45 19.62 20.64 -23.51
CA LEU A 45 20.43 19.90 -22.53
C LEU A 45 19.59 19.62 -21.29
N THR A 46 19.65 18.40 -20.78
CA THR A 46 19.21 18.10 -19.41
C THR A 46 20.36 18.30 -18.44
N VAL A 47 20.06 18.82 -17.26
CA VAL A 47 21.01 19.05 -16.16
C VAL A 47 20.35 18.55 -14.86
N PRO A 48 21.09 18.02 -13.86
CA PRO A 48 20.53 17.68 -12.55
C PRO A 48 19.64 18.79 -11.98
N ALA A 49 18.50 18.43 -11.39
CA ALA A 49 17.59 19.40 -10.80
C ALA A 49 18.29 20.31 -9.78
N GLY A 50 18.01 21.61 -9.85
CA GLY A 50 18.60 22.63 -8.98
C GLY A 50 20.00 23.07 -9.41
N LYS A 51 20.48 22.62 -10.58
CA LYS A 51 21.75 23.04 -11.19
C LYS A 51 21.56 23.86 -12.47
N GLY A 52 20.32 24.02 -12.96
CA GLY A 52 20.06 24.75 -14.20
C GLY A 52 20.48 26.22 -14.14
N GLU A 53 20.26 26.93 -13.03
CA GLU A 53 20.63 28.35 -12.91
C GLU A 53 22.15 28.56 -12.93
N ASP A 54 22.89 27.70 -12.22
CA ASP A 54 24.36 27.68 -12.22
C ASP A 54 24.90 27.43 -13.63
N ALA A 55 24.30 26.49 -14.36
CA ALA A 55 24.67 26.16 -15.73
C ALA A 55 24.36 27.31 -16.72
N VAL A 56 23.19 27.95 -16.63
CA VAL A 56 22.84 29.12 -17.46
C VAL A 56 23.80 30.27 -17.23
N LYS A 57 24.13 30.57 -15.98
CA LYS A 57 25.07 31.65 -15.64
C LYS A 57 26.46 31.39 -16.23
N MET A 58 26.96 30.16 -16.11
CA MET A 58 28.24 29.76 -16.69
C MET A 58 28.24 29.88 -18.23
N LEU A 59 27.15 29.45 -18.88
CA LEU A 59 27.00 29.56 -20.34
C LEU A 59 26.96 31.02 -20.80
N ALA A 60 26.32 31.91 -20.04
CA ALA A 60 26.30 33.34 -20.32
C ALA A 60 27.72 33.95 -20.32
N ASP A 61 28.58 33.55 -19.38
CA ASP A 61 30.00 33.97 -19.34
C ASP A 61 30.80 33.51 -20.58
N LYS A 62 30.28 32.51 -21.31
CA LYS A 62 30.86 31.99 -22.58
C LYS A 62 30.16 32.54 -23.83
N ASN A 63 29.32 33.57 -23.69
CA ASN A 63 28.48 34.12 -24.76
C ASN A 63 27.53 33.08 -25.38
N ILE A 64 27.04 32.13 -24.58
CA ILE A 64 26.00 31.18 -24.98
C ILE A 64 24.73 31.52 -24.21
N THR A 65 23.70 31.94 -24.94
CA THR A 65 22.38 32.15 -24.36
C THR A 65 21.65 30.82 -24.24
N ALA A 66 21.29 30.46 -23.01
CA ALA A 66 20.41 29.35 -22.70
C ALA A 66 19.30 29.84 -21.76
N GLN A 67 18.08 29.37 -21.98
CA GLN A 67 16.97 29.62 -21.07
C GLN A 67 16.73 28.38 -20.24
N ILE A 68 16.68 28.54 -18.92
CA ILE A 68 16.23 27.46 -18.04
C ILE A 68 14.71 27.35 -18.18
N LEU A 69 14.25 26.21 -18.67
CA LEU A 69 12.93 25.73 -18.36
C LEU A 69 13.10 24.86 -17.12
N ALA A 70 12.88 25.47 -15.95
CA ALA A 70 12.73 24.70 -14.73
C ALA A 70 11.65 23.65 -15.03
N ALA A 71 11.88 22.39 -14.63
CA ALA A 71 10.88 21.35 -14.79
C ALA A 71 9.52 21.96 -14.39
N PRO A 72 8.49 21.89 -15.26
CA PRO A 72 7.24 22.60 -15.00
C PRO A 72 6.85 22.31 -13.55
N LYS A 73 6.61 23.37 -12.76
CA LYS A 73 5.80 23.21 -11.54
C LYS A 73 4.58 22.48 -12.04
N ALA A 74 4.39 21.23 -11.62
CA ALA A 74 3.22 20.45 -12.02
C ALA A 74 2.02 21.38 -11.86
N GLU A 75 1.43 21.80 -12.98
CA GLU A 75 0.09 22.36 -12.96
C GLU A 75 -0.73 21.31 -12.21
N SER A 76 -1.46 21.77 -11.20
CA SER A 76 -2.04 20.95 -10.15
C SER A 76 -2.54 19.61 -10.69
N SER A 77 -1.91 18.50 -10.27
CA SER A 77 -2.43 17.17 -10.56
C SER A 77 -3.90 17.17 -10.17
N PHE A 78 -4.78 16.67 -11.05
CA PHE A 78 -6.20 16.57 -10.76
C PHE A 78 -6.41 15.92 -9.38
N ASP A 79 -7.15 16.58 -8.49
CA ASP A 79 -7.43 16.06 -7.16
C ASP A 79 -8.47 14.95 -7.23
N LEU A 80 -8.02 13.71 -7.11
CA LEU A 80 -8.89 12.54 -7.19
C LEU A 80 -9.93 12.47 -6.07
N LEU A 81 -9.71 13.11 -4.91
CA LEU A 81 -10.68 13.10 -3.82
C LEU A 81 -11.95 13.86 -4.17
N THR A 82 -11.91 14.76 -5.16
CA THR A 82 -13.10 15.42 -5.70
C THR A 82 -14.08 14.47 -6.37
N THR A 83 -13.63 13.25 -6.72
CA THR A 83 -14.47 12.25 -7.42
C THR A 83 -15.24 11.33 -6.47
N VAL A 84 -14.93 11.32 -5.17
CA VAL A 84 -15.39 10.28 -4.24
C VAL A 84 -15.75 10.78 -2.86
N GLU A 85 -16.84 10.25 -2.29
CA GLU A 85 -17.19 10.46 -0.88
C GLU A 85 -16.48 9.45 0.06
N GLN A 86 -16.21 8.24 -0.43
CA GLN A 86 -15.49 7.17 0.28
C GLN A 86 -14.39 6.60 -0.61
N GLY A 87 -13.25 6.22 -0.03
CA GLY A 87 -12.04 5.83 -0.77
C GLY A 87 -11.32 4.64 -0.16
N GLY A 88 -10.44 4.00 -0.92
CA GLY A 88 -9.65 2.85 -0.42
C GLY A 88 -10.49 1.67 0.06
N CYS A 89 -9.99 0.95 1.07
CA CYS A 89 -10.65 -0.26 1.57
C CYS A 89 -11.98 0.01 2.29
N SER A 90 -12.33 1.26 2.60
CA SER A 90 -13.64 1.56 3.21
C SER A 90 -14.81 1.37 2.25
N ALA A 91 -14.56 1.25 0.94
CA ALA A 91 -15.54 0.98 -0.10
C ALA A 91 -15.94 -0.51 -0.21
N LYS A 92 -15.31 -1.41 0.57
CA LYS A 92 -15.66 -2.84 0.59
C LYS A 92 -17.09 -3.06 1.09
N LEU A 93 -17.78 -4.05 0.52
CA LEU A 93 -19.05 -4.54 1.07
C LEU A 93 -18.83 -5.05 2.51
N PRO A 94 -19.84 -4.92 3.39
CA PRO A 94 -19.82 -5.57 4.70
C PRO A 94 -19.48 -7.06 4.60
N ALA A 95 -18.59 -7.56 5.47
CA ALA A 95 -18.09 -8.93 5.42
C ALA A 95 -19.21 -9.98 5.45
N ASN A 96 -20.24 -9.75 6.27
CA ASN A 96 -21.40 -10.64 6.40
C ASN A 96 -22.17 -10.80 5.07
N LEU A 97 -22.36 -9.73 4.31
CA LEU A 97 -23.06 -9.77 3.02
C LEU A 97 -22.25 -10.53 1.97
N LEU A 98 -20.92 -10.35 1.94
CA LEU A 98 -20.05 -11.11 1.05
C LEU A 98 -20.08 -12.60 1.39
N ILE A 99 -19.94 -12.94 2.67
CA ILE A 99 -20.04 -14.33 3.16
C ILE A 99 -21.37 -14.95 2.74
N GLU A 100 -22.49 -14.22 2.91
CA GLU A 100 -23.81 -14.70 2.49
C GLU A 100 -23.90 -14.97 0.98
N ALA A 101 -23.35 -14.06 0.17
CA ALA A 101 -23.34 -14.18 -1.29
C ALA A 101 -22.56 -15.41 -1.78
N ILE A 102 -21.38 -15.67 -1.20
CA ILE A 102 -20.50 -16.78 -1.61
C ILE A 102 -20.93 -18.14 -1.03
N ARG A 103 -21.64 -18.16 0.11
CA ARG A 103 -22.00 -19.41 0.81
C ARG A 103 -22.83 -20.39 -0.03
N LYS A 104 -23.53 -19.88 -1.04
CA LYS A 104 -24.38 -20.67 -1.95
C LYS A 104 -23.61 -21.26 -3.14
N LEU A 105 -22.35 -20.88 -3.35
CA LEU A 105 -21.53 -21.40 -4.43
C LEU A 105 -21.11 -22.85 -4.14
N PRO A 106 -21.04 -23.72 -5.16
CA PRO A 106 -20.54 -25.07 -4.99
C PRO A 106 -19.07 -25.04 -4.57
N ARG A 107 -18.71 -25.88 -3.60
CA ARG A 107 -17.31 -26.02 -3.20
C ARG A 107 -16.53 -26.73 -4.30
N VAL A 108 -15.41 -26.12 -4.71
CA VAL A 108 -14.47 -26.75 -5.64
C VAL A 108 -13.55 -27.64 -4.83
N THR A 109 -13.57 -28.95 -5.10
CA THR A 109 -12.61 -29.90 -4.53
C THR A 109 -11.56 -30.21 -5.59
N ASN A 110 -10.34 -29.73 -5.37
CA ASN A 110 -9.19 -30.04 -6.21
C ASN A 110 -7.98 -30.29 -5.30
N PRO A 111 -7.27 -31.43 -5.40
CA PRO A 111 -6.12 -31.73 -4.54
C PRO A 111 -4.97 -30.73 -4.70
N ASN A 112 -4.92 -29.99 -5.81
CA ASN A 112 -3.93 -28.93 -6.03
C ASN A 112 -4.36 -27.58 -5.44
N LEU A 113 -5.62 -27.40 -5.02
CA LEU A 113 -6.07 -26.19 -4.34
C LEU A 113 -5.67 -26.29 -2.86
N LEU A 114 -4.54 -25.67 -2.50
CA LEU A 114 -3.97 -25.74 -1.15
C LEU A 114 -4.65 -24.77 -0.19
N VAL A 115 -5.02 -23.58 -0.68
CA VAL A 115 -5.81 -22.58 0.05
C VAL A 115 -6.94 -22.12 -0.87
N GLY A 116 -8.17 -22.33 -0.40
CA GLY A 116 -9.39 -22.00 -1.12
C GLY A 116 -10.30 -21.07 -0.30
N LEU A 117 -11.60 -21.14 -0.56
CA LEU A 117 -12.59 -20.25 0.07
C LEU A 117 -13.00 -20.65 1.50
N ASP A 118 -12.48 -21.76 2.02
CA ASP A 118 -12.97 -22.36 3.28
C ASP A 118 -12.59 -21.57 4.53
N THR A 119 -11.43 -20.88 4.54
CA THR A 119 -10.88 -20.21 5.74
C THR A 119 -10.86 -18.68 5.64
N VAL A 120 -11.39 -18.08 4.56
CA VAL A 120 -11.32 -16.62 4.33
C VAL A 120 -9.87 -16.12 4.46
N ASP A 121 -8.95 -16.81 3.77
CA ASP A 121 -7.53 -16.44 3.70
C ASP A 121 -7.32 -15.28 2.71
N ASP A 122 -6.13 -14.69 2.73
CA ASP A 122 -5.84 -13.46 1.98
C ASP A 122 -5.75 -13.71 0.45
N ALA A 123 -5.39 -14.92 0.02
CA ALA A 123 -5.29 -15.28 -1.39
C ALA A 123 -5.57 -16.76 -1.66
N GLY A 124 -5.92 -17.08 -2.90
CA GLY A 124 -6.01 -18.47 -3.37
C GLY A 124 -4.62 -19.04 -3.63
N VAL A 125 -4.38 -20.29 -3.23
CA VAL A 125 -3.09 -20.98 -3.47
C VAL A 125 -3.29 -22.28 -4.23
N TYR A 126 -2.65 -22.38 -5.39
CA TYR A 126 -2.77 -23.52 -6.31
C TYR A 126 -1.41 -24.17 -6.59
N LYS A 127 -1.25 -25.44 -6.23
CA LYS A 127 -0.05 -26.24 -6.46
C LYS A 127 0.16 -26.52 -7.94
N LEU A 128 1.32 -26.17 -8.48
CA LEU A 128 1.74 -26.53 -9.83
C LEU A 128 2.66 -27.75 -9.83
N THR A 129 3.61 -27.77 -8.90
CA THR A 129 4.58 -28.86 -8.69
C THR A 129 4.81 -29.05 -7.20
N ASP A 130 5.64 -30.01 -6.82
CA ASP A 130 6.04 -30.20 -5.42
C ASP A 130 6.84 -29.02 -4.85
N GLU A 131 7.43 -28.20 -5.72
CA GLU A 131 8.31 -27.08 -5.36
C GLU A 131 7.65 -25.70 -5.54
N ILE A 132 6.55 -25.62 -6.30
CA ILE A 132 5.93 -24.36 -6.71
C ILE A 132 4.41 -24.42 -6.54
N ALA A 133 3.88 -23.49 -5.76
CA ALA A 133 2.48 -23.11 -5.75
C ALA A 133 2.31 -21.66 -6.22
N LEU A 134 1.27 -21.41 -7.02
CA LEU A 134 0.81 -20.06 -7.37
C LEU A 134 0.03 -19.48 -6.20
N ILE A 135 0.22 -18.18 -5.98
CA ILE A 135 -0.66 -17.35 -5.16
C ILE A 135 -1.39 -16.42 -6.12
N GLU A 136 -2.72 -16.40 -6.05
CA GLU A 136 -3.56 -15.52 -6.87
C GLU A 136 -4.44 -14.65 -5.97
N THR A 137 -4.33 -13.35 -6.16
CA THR A 137 -5.17 -12.36 -5.49
C THR A 137 -5.59 -11.24 -6.45
N THR A 138 -6.63 -10.52 -6.08
CA THR A 138 -7.08 -9.31 -6.77
C THR A 138 -7.64 -8.32 -5.76
N ASP A 139 -7.21 -7.07 -5.84
CA ASP A 139 -7.78 -6.00 -5.05
C ASP A 139 -7.73 -4.68 -5.83
N PHE A 140 -8.82 -3.91 -5.79
CA PHE A 140 -8.95 -2.62 -6.45
C PHE A 140 -10.02 -1.77 -5.74
N PHE A 141 -9.84 -0.45 -5.76
CA PHE A 141 -10.72 0.45 -5.02
C PHE A 141 -10.72 1.88 -5.59
N PRO A 142 -11.70 2.72 -5.20
CA PRO A 142 -11.71 4.15 -5.52
C PRO A 142 -10.57 4.93 -4.82
N PRO A 143 -10.20 6.12 -5.33
CA PRO A 143 -9.14 6.97 -4.76
C PRO A 143 -9.21 7.17 -3.26
N ILE A 144 -8.05 7.01 -2.59
CA ILE A 144 -7.86 7.23 -1.15
C ILE A 144 -7.10 8.52 -0.82
N CYS A 145 -6.41 9.10 -1.81
CA CYS A 145 -5.67 10.35 -1.72
C CYS A 145 -5.86 11.18 -2.98
N SER A 146 -5.46 12.45 -2.91
CA SER A 146 -5.65 13.43 -3.98
C SER A 146 -4.70 13.19 -5.15
N ASP A 147 -3.44 12.88 -4.86
CA ASP A 147 -2.39 12.71 -5.86
C ASP A 147 -2.58 11.39 -6.64
N PRO A 148 -2.71 11.43 -7.98
CA PRO A 148 -2.94 10.23 -8.78
C PRO A 148 -1.79 9.22 -8.75
N TYR A 149 -0.54 9.68 -8.70
CA TYR A 149 0.63 8.81 -8.66
C TYR A 149 0.71 8.06 -7.33
N GLU A 150 0.51 8.76 -6.21
CA GLU A 150 0.47 8.16 -4.89
C GLU A 150 -0.72 7.22 -4.73
N PHE A 151 -1.88 7.55 -5.32
CA PHE A 151 -3.02 6.63 -5.35
C PHE A 151 -2.67 5.33 -6.08
N GLY A 152 -2.05 5.43 -7.26
CA GLY A 152 -1.53 4.28 -7.99
C GLY A 152 -0.59 3.41 -7.15
N GLN A 153 0.32 4.04 -6.41
CA GLN A 153 1.23 3.34 -5.52
C GLN A 153 0.52 2.65 -4.34
N ILE A 154 -0.45 3.29 -3.71
CA ILE A 154 -1.19 2.72 -2.59
C ILE A 154 -2.05 1.54 -3.06
N ALA A 155 -2.77 1.69 -4.17
CA ALA A 155 -3.59 0.63 -4.74
C ALA A 155 -2.75 -0.60 -5.11
N ALA A 156 -1.59 -0.40 -5.75
CA ALA A 156 -0.68 -1.49 -6.05
C ALA A 156 -0.10 -2.12 -4.78
N THR A 157 0.37 -1.32 -3.82
CA THR A 157 0.89 -1.83 -2.54
C THR A 157 -0.13 -2.73 -1.84
N ASN A 158 -1.40 -2.30 -1.80
CA ASN A 158 -2.48 -3.07 -1.20
C ASN A 158 -2.71 -4.40 -1.95
N ALA A 159 -2.86 -4.37 -3.27
CA ALA A 159 -3.11 -5.59 -4.05
C ALA A 159 -1.94 -6.59 -4.01
N LEU A 160 -0.70 -6.10 -3.82
CA LEU A 160 0.49 -6.95 -3.64
C LEU A 160 0.57 -7.55 -2.22
N SER A 161 -0.14 -6.97 -1.25
CA SER A 161 -0.01 -7.29 0.17
C SER A 161 -0.43 -8.72 0.49
N ASP A 162 -1.51 -9.24 -0.10
CA ASP A 162 -1.96 -10.61 0.15
C ASP A 162 -0.90 -11.65 -0.26
N VAL A 163 -0.17 -11.40 -1.36
CA VAL A 163 0.95 -12.28 -1.76
C VAL A 163 2.02 -12.33 -0.66
N PHE A 164 2.32 -11.19 -0.04
CA PHE A 164 3.28 -11.11 1.06
C PHE A 164 2.73 -11.71 2.36
N ALA A 165 1.43 -11.56 2.63
CA ALA A 165 0.77 -12.19 3.78
C ALA A 165 0.86 -13.72 3.72
N MET A 166 0.73 -14.29 2.52
CA MET A 166 0.92 -15.72 2.26
C MET A 166 2.39 -16.17 2.27
N GLY A 167 3.34 -15.26 2.53
CA GLY A 167 4.78 -15.50 2.52
C GLY A 167 5.36 -15.67 1.11
N GLY A 168 4.63 -15.27 0.07
CA GLY A 168 5.03 -15.41 -1.32
C GLY A 168 5.93 -14.30 -1.84
N ARG A 169 6.46 -14.53 -3.04
CA ARG A 169 7.09 -13.50 -3.88
C ARG A 169 6.21 -13.17 -5.07
N VAL A 170 6.11 -11.90 -5.42
CA VAL A 170 5.36 -11.43 -6.59
C VAL A 170 6.09 -11.82 -7.88
N LEU A 171 5.36 -12.29 -8.89
CA LEU A 171 5.87 -12.53 -10.25
C LEU A 171 5.36 -11.48 -11.23
N THR A 172 4.04 -11.42 -11.37
CA THR A 172 3.37 -10.61 -12.39
C THR A 172 2.12 -9.96 -11.82
N ALA A 173 1.71 -8.86 -12.43
CA ALA A 173 0.44 -8.23 -12.14
C ALA A 173 -0.23 -7.71 -13.42
N MET A 174 -1.56 -7.63 -13.39
CA MET A 174 -2.38 -7.05 -14.45
C MET A 174 -3.19 -5.89 -13.90
N ASN A 175 -3.20 -4.77 -14.63
CA ASN A 175 -3.96 -3.59 -14.23
C ASN A 175 -5.47 -3.85 -14.32
N LEU A 176 -6.19 -3.48 -13.26
CA LEU A 176 -7.65 -3.39 -13.26
C LEU A 176 -8.03 -1.92 -13.16
N VAL A 177 -8.55 -1.36 -14.24
CA VAL A 177 -8.81 0.07 -14.37
C VAL A 177 -10.28 0.31 -14.69
N MET A 178 -10.92 1.13 -13.88
CA MET A 178 -12.19 1.75 -14.23
C MET A 178 -11.96 3.27 -14.20
N PHE A 179 -12.09 3.94 -15.35
CA PHE A 179 -11.72 5.36 -15.45
C PHE A 179 -12.76 6.13 -16.28
N PRO A 180 -13.19 7.33 -15.85
CA PRO A 180 -14.20 8.10 -16.58
C PRO A 180 -13.75 8.45 -17.99
N ALA A 181 -14.68 8.40 -18.96
CA ALA A 181 -14.40 8.84 -20.32
C ALA A 181 -14.33 10.36 -20.46
N ASP A 182 -14.93 11.09 -19.50
CA ASP A 182 -14.97 12.54 -19.39
C ASP A 182 -14.84 13.00 -17.92
N GLY A 183 -14.58 14.29 -17.70
CA GLY A 183 -14.54 14.90 -16.37
C GLY A 183 -13.25 14.68 -15.56
N VAL A 184 -12.42 13.70 -15.92
CA VAL A 184 -11.08 13.49 -15.31
C VAL A 184 -10.01 13.50 -16.41
N PRO A 185 -8.93 14.29 -16.29
CA PRO A 185 -7.86 14.36 -17.29
C PRO A 185 -7.15 13.00 -17.47
N LEU A 186 -6.82 12.65 -18.72
CA LEU A 186 -6.15 11.39 -19.05
C LEU A 186 -4.75 11.29 -18.42
N GLU A 187 -4.12 12.43 -18.15
CA GLU A 187 -2.85 12.55 -17.43
C GLU A 187 -2.95 11.92 -16.03
N ALA A 188 -4.10 12.07 -15.35
CA ALA A 188 -4.31 11.44 -14.05
C ALA A 188 -4.29 9.90 -14.16
N LEU A 189 -4.86 9.33 -15.24
CA LEU A 189 -4.74 7.89 -15.49
C LEU A 189 -3.28 7.48 -15.74
N GLY A 190 -2.54 8.27 -16.52
CA GLY A 190 -1.12 8.04 -16.76
C GLY A 190 -0.31 7.97 -15.46
N GLU A 191 -0.53 8.92 -14.55
CA GLU A 191 0.12 8.97 -13.24
C GLU A 191 -0.29 7.80 -12.33
N ILE A 192 -1.57 7.42 -12.30
CA ILE A 192 -2.05 6.24 -11.55
C ILE A 192 -1.30 4.98 -12.01
N LEU A 193 -1.24 4.76 -13.33
CA LEU A 193 -0.56 3.60 -13.91
C LEU A 193 0.95 3.64 -13.64
N ALA A 194 1.58 4.82 -13.72
CA ALA A 194 2.99 4.99 -13.41
C ALA A 194 3.31 4.69 -11.94
N GLY A 195 2.44 5.12 -11.02
CA GLY A 195 2.53 4.81 -9.60
C GLY A 195 2.43 3.31 -9.33
N GLY A 196 1.43 2.65 -9.92
CA GLY A 196 1.25 1.21 -9.77
C GLY A 196 2.41 0.39 -10.35
N GLN A 197 2.86 0.72 -11.56
CA GLN A 197 4.03 0.12 -12.20
C GLN A 197 5.29 0.24 -11.32
N ASN A 198 5.50 1.41 -10.72
CA ASN A 198 6.65 1.65 -9.85
C ASN A 198 6.65 0.68 -8.65
N LYS A 199 5.51 0.46 -8.00
CA LYS A 199 5.40 -0.46 -6.85
C LYS A 199 5.52 -1.92 -7.22
N VAL A 200 4.97 -2.34 -8.37
CA VAL A 200 5.17 -3.71 -8.87
C VAL A 200 6.65 -3.97 -9.18
N THR A 201 7.35 -2.98 -9.75
CA THR A 201 8.80 -3.07 -10.00
C THR A 201 9.59 -3.14 -8.70
N GLU A 202 9.27 -2.30 -7.71
CA GLU A 202 9.86 -2.33 -6.36
C GLU A 202 9.63 -3.69 -5.66
N ALA A 203 8.48 -4.31 -5.89
CA ALA A 203 8.15 -5.64 -5.38
C ALA A 203 8.93 -6.79 -6.06
N GLY A 204 9.63 -6.51 -7.17
CA GLY A 204 10.36 -7.49 -7.97
C GLY A 204 9.51 -8.22 -9.02
N GLY A 205 8.29 -7.74 -9.29
CA GLY A 205 7.41 -8.27 -10.32
C GLY A 205 7.38 -7.44 -11.60
N ALA A 206 6.54 -7.86 -12.54
CA ALA A 206 6.29 -7.14 -13.79
C ALA A 206 4.79 -6.95 -14.07
N ILE A 207 4.40 -5.77 -14.56
CA ILE A 207 3.09 -5.60 -15.17
C ILE A 207 3.09 -6.29 -16.53
N VAL A 208 2.13 -7.18 -16.77
CA VAL A 208 2.05 -7.98 -18.01
C VAL A 208 0.83 -7.65 -18.87
N GLY A 209 0.03 -6.66 -18.47
CA GLY A 209 -1.16 -6.23 -19.18
C GLY A 209 -2.21 -5.68 -18.23
N GLY A 210 -3.46 -5.79 -18.63
CA GLY A 210 -4.61 -5.35 -17.83
C GLY A 210 -5.87 -5.19 -18.65
N HIS A 211 -6.90 -4.66 -18.00
CA HIS A 211 -8.16 -4.30 -18.63
C HIS A 211 -8.63 -2.93 -18.13
N THR A 212 -9.23 -2.16 -19.04
CA THR A 212 -9.74 -0.82 -18.76
C THR A 212 -11.17 -0.70 -19.27
N ILE A 213 -12.06 -0.23 -18.41
CA ILE A 213 -13.44 0.12 -18.76
C ILE A 213 -13.75 1.56 -18.37
N ALA A 214 -14.72 2.17 -19.06
CA ALA A 214 -15.24 3.47 -18.68
C ALA A 214 -16.19 3.34 -17.48
N ASP A 215 -15.94 4.09 -16.41
CA ASP A 215 -16.81 4.12 -15.21
C ASP A 215 -16.50 5.36 -14.35
N TYR A 216 -17.46 5.78 -13.52
CA TYR A 216 -17.27 6.85 -12.52
C TYR A 216 -17.75 6.38 -11.13
N PRO A 217 -16.99 6.62 -10.04
CA PRO A 217 -15.68 7.29 -9.98
C PRO A 217 -14.52 6.40 -10.47
N PRO A 218 -13.30 6.96 -10.68
CA PRO A 218 -12.10 6.17 -10.95
C PRO A 218 -11.92 5.04 -9.94
N LYS A 219 -11.43 3.88 -10.39
CA LYS A 219 -11.02 2.75 -9.55
C LYS A 219 -9.79 2.11 -10.16
N TYR A 220 -8.83 1.78 -9.30
CA TYR A 220 -7.58 1.17 -9.73
C TYR A 220 -7.14 0.10 -8.74
N GLY A 221 -6.48 -0.91 -9.28
CA GLY A 221 -5.84 -1.98 -8.52
C GLY A 221 -5.25 -3.02 -9.46
N LEU A 222 -4.94 -4.19 -8.91
CA LEU A 222 -4.21 -5.22 -9.63
C LEU A 222 -4.82 -6.60 -9.39
N ALA A 223 -4.80 -7.44 -10.42
CA ALA A 223 -4.77 -8.88 -10.25
C ALA A 223 -3.29 -9.31 -10.19
N VAL A 224 -2.90 -10.00 -9.13
CA VAL A 224 -1.50 -10.32 -8.82
C VAL A 224 -1.29 -11.82 -8.79
N THR A 225 -0.23 -12.26 -9.45
CA THR A 225 0.28 -13.63 -9.38
C THR A 225 1.61 -13.63 -8.62
N GLY A 226 1.63 -14.37 -7.52
CA GLY A 226 2.82 -14.68 -6.76
C GLY A 226 3.16 -16.17 -6.80
N VAL A 227 4.28 -16.53 -6.20
CA VAL A 227 4.66 -17.92 -5.96
C VAL A 227 5.24 -18.14 -4.58
N VAL A 228 5.05 -19.35 -4.08
CA VAL A 228 5.61 -19.84 -2.81
C VAL A 228 5.89 -21.33 -2.94
N HIS A 229 6.80 -21.85 -2.14
CA HIS A 229 6.97 -23.31 -2.01
C HIS A 229 5.76 -23.88 -1.24
N PRO A 230 5.13 -25.00 -1.66
CA PRO A 230 3.96 -25.56 -1.01
C PRO A 230 4.09 -25.74 0.52
N ASP A 231 5.25 -26.20 1.00
CA ASP A 231 5.51 -26.39 2.45
C ASP A 231 5.83 -25.10 3.23
N ARG A 232 5.83 -23.94 2.56
CA ARG A 232 6.20 -22.64 3.12
C ARG A 232 5.09 -21.60 3.00
N ILE A 233 3.87 -22.05 2.68
CA ILE A 233 2.68 -21.20 2.72
C ILE A 233 2.48 -20.73 4.16
N ILE A 234 2.28 -19.43 4.32
CA ILE A 234 1.83 -18.82 5.57
C ILE A 234 0.33 -18.63 5.42
N ALA A 235 -0.46 -19.18 6.33
CA ALA A 235 -1.92 -19.20 6.19
C ALA A 235 -2.58 -18.88 7.53
N ASN A 236 -3.80 -18.36 7.49
CA ASN A 236 -4.48 -17.90 8.71
C ASN A 236 -4.87 -19.00 9.72
N HIS A 237 -4.77 -20.28 9.34
CA HIS A 237 -5.26 -21.44 10.10
C HIS A 237 -4.16 -22.26 10.81
N GLN A 238 -2.90 -21.82 10.75
CA GLN A 238 -1.77 -22.57 11.32
C GLN A 238 -1.20 -21.98 12.62
N ALA A 239 -1.90 -21.03 13.24
CA ALA A 239 -1.47 -20.47 14.52
C ALA A 239 -1.60 -21.52 15.63
N LYS A 240 -0.77 -21.41 16.66
CA LYS A 240 -0.76 -22.30 17.83
C LYS A 240 -0.97 -21.50 19.11
N PRO A 241 -1.56 -22.08 20.17
CA PRO A 241 -1.63 -21.41 21.47
C PRO A 241 -0.23 -21.03 22.00
N GLY A 242 -0.11 -19.85 22.62
CA GLY A 242 1.12 -19.36 23.23
C GLY A 242 2.07 -18.64 22.26
N GLU A 243 1.66 -18.39 21.02
CA GLU A 243 2.43 -17.58 20.06
C GLU A 243 2.25 -16.09 20.36
N THR A 244 3.31 -15.31 20.09
CA THR A 244 3.30 -13.86 20.24
C THR A 244 2.69 -13.21 18.99
N LEU A 245 1.85 -12.19 19.18
CA LEU A 245 1.28 -11.40 18.10
C LEU A 245 2.15 -10.17 17.84
N ILE A 246 2.67 -10.05 16.62
CA ILE A 246 3.43 -8.87 16.16
C ILE A 246 2.63 -8.14 15.09
N LEU A 247 2.47 -6.83 15.25
CA LEU A 247 1.94 -5.93 14.22
C LEU A 247 3.09 -5.12 13.61
N SER A 248 3.23 -5.16 12.29
CA SER A 248 4.36 -4.54 11.59
C SER A 248 4.17 -3.06 11.21
N LYS A 249 2.93 -2.59 11.05
CA LYS A 249 2.63 -1.18 10.76
C LYS A 249 1.65 -0.59 11.78
N PRO A 250 1.72 0.73 12.04
CA PRO A 250 0.79 1.37 12.95
C PRO A 250 -0.63 1.46 12.35
N LEU A 251 -1.65 1.50 13.21
CA LEU A 251 -3.05 1.71 12.82
C LEU A 251 -3.42 3.18 12.70
N GLY A 252 -4.54 3.44 12.02
CA GLY A 252 -5.22 4.75 12.00
C GLY A 252 -5.25 5.43 10.63
N THR A 253 -4.95 4.71 9.55
CA THR A 253 -5.00 5.27 8.19
C THR A 253 -6.41 5.72 7.81
N GLY A 254 -7.45 4.99 8.21
CA GLY A 254 -8.84 5.34 7.93
C GLY A 254 -9.26 6.62 8.65
N VAL A 255 -8.91 6.74 9.93
CA VAL A 255 -9.12 7.96 10.74
C VAL A 255 -8.41 9.16 10.13
N LEU A 256 -7.14 9.02 9.71
CA LEU A 256 -6.38 10.14 9.12
C LEU A 256 -6.95 10.58 7.78
N VAL A 257 -7.39 9.64 6.94
CA VAL A 257 -8.08 9.97 5.69
C VAL A 257 -9.42 10.66 5.96
N ALA A 258 -10.19 10.18 6.95
CA ALA A 258 -11.44 10.83 7.35
C ALA A 258 -11.21 12.26 7.85
N GLY A 259 -10.22 12.46 8.72
CA GLY A 259 -9.80 13.78 9.20
C GLY A 259 -9.32 14.70 8.08
N GLN A 260 -8.56 14.18 7.11
CA GLN A 260 -8.11 14.95 5.95
C GLN A 260 -9.28 15.46 5.11
N ARG A 261 -10.30 14.64 4.89
CA ARG A 261 -11.48 15.00 4.09
C ARG A 261 -12.28 16.17 4.68
N ILE A 262 -12.24 16.35 6.00
CA ILE A 262 -12.92 17.45 6.68
C ILE A 262 -11.97 18.58 7.12
N GLY A 263 -10.69 18.50 6.74
CA GLY A 263 -9.69 19.53 7.04
C GLY A 263 -9.17 19.55 8.47
N GLU A 264 -9.37 18.49 9.25
CA GLU A 264 -8.96 18.38 10.67
C GLU A 264 -7.61 17.67 10.87
N ALA A 265 -7.17 16.88 9.87
CA ALA A 265 -5.87 16.21 9.95
C ALA A 265 -4.71 17.20 9.73
N ALA A 266 -3.70 17.13 10.59
CA ALA A 266 -2.46 17.87 10.35
C ALA A 266 -1.74 17.28 9.11
N ALA A 267 -1.19 18.15 8.27
CA ALA A 267 -0.54 17.73 7.01
C ALA A 267 0.60 16.71 7.24
N ALA A 268 1.36 16.84 8.32
CA ALA A 268 2.43 15.90 8.67
C ALA A 268 1.89 14.52 9.06
N ASP A 269 0.77 14.47 9.77
CA ASP A 269 0.14 13.21 10.20
C ASP A 269 -0.51 12.50 8.99
N TYR A 270 -1.18 13.25 8.11
CA TYR A 270 -1.72 12.71 6.86
C TYR A 270 -0.59 12.17 5.96
N ARG A 271 0.51 12.90 5.84
CA ARG A 271 1.71 12.43 5.11
C ARG A 271 2.23 11.10 5.67
N ALA A 272 2.30 10.96 7.00
CA ALA A 272 2.70 9.71 7.65
C ALA A 272 1.77 8.53 7.31
N ALA A 273 0.44 8.77 7.19
CA ALA A 273 -0.49 7.76 6.70
C ALA A 273 -0.19 7.36 5.24
N ILE A 274 0.02 8.33 4.35
CA ILE A 274 0.35 8.06 2.95
C ILE A 274 1.66 7.26 2.83
N ASP A 275 2.69 7.63 3.58
CA ASP A 275 3.97 6.90 3.60
C ASP A 275 3.80 5.45 4.10
N SER A 276 3.02 5.25 5.17
CA SER A 276 2.68 3.91 5.68
C SER A 276 1.95 3.06 4.63
N MET A 277 0.97 3.63 3.93
CA MET A 277 0.20 2.96 2.89
C MET A 277 1.02 2.63 1.64
N ARG A 278 2.09 3.40 1.35
CA ARG A 278 2.99 3.16 0.21
C ARG A 278 4.10 2.14 0.50
N GLN A 279 4.30 1.76 1.75
CA GLN A 279 5.33 0.79 2.15
C GLN A 279 4.89 -0.64 1.82
N LEU A 280 5.68 -1.38 1.03
CA LEU A 280 5.40 -2.79 0.74
C LEU A 280 5.56 -3.67 2.00
N ASN A 281 4.76 -4.74 2.09
CA ASN A 281 4.92 -5.80 3.10
C ASN A 281 6.01 -6.84 2.72
N ARG A 282 6.74 -6.62 1.62
CA ARG A 282 7.78 -7.52 1.08
C ARG A 282 8.83 -7.95 2.10
N ARG A 283 9.43 -6.97 2.80
CA ARG A 283 10.47 -7.25 3.79
C ARG A 283 9.92 -7.99 5.01
N GLY A 284 8.68 -7.68 5.40
CA GLY A 284 7.96 -8.44 6.43
C GLY A 284 7.77 -9.90 6.04
N ALA A 285 7.37 -10.19 4.80
CA ALA A 285 7.24 -11.55 4.28
C ALA A 285 8.57 -12.31 4.26
N GLU A 286 9.67 -11.66 3.85
CA GLU A 286 11.02 -12.25 3.89
C GLU A 286 11.42 -12.65 5.32
N ILE A 287 11.12 -11.81 6.31
CA ILE A 287 11.37 -12.09 7.73
C ILE A 287 10.48 -13.23 8.23
N MET A 288 9.20 -13.23 7.88
CA MET A 288 8.29 -14.33 8.22
C MET A 288 8.81 -15.68 7.68
N GLN A 289 9.26 -15.70 6.42
CA GLN A 289 9.85 -16.89 5.80
C GLN A 289 11.15 -17.34 6.49
N LYS A 290 12.02 -16.40 6.86
CA LYS A 290 13.28 -16.66 7.57
C LYS A 290 13.05 -17.34 8.92
N TYR A 291 12.05 -16.90 9.67
CA TYR A 291 11.73 -17.39 11.01
C TYR A 291 10.66 -18.49 11.03
N ASN A 292 10.26 -19.01 9.86
CA ASN A 292 9.29 -20.09 9.74
C ASN A 292 7.95 -19.77 10.43
N VAL A 293 7.51 -18.51 10.33
CA VAL A 293 6.16 -18.08 10.74
C VAL A 293 5.14 -18.88 9.93
N ARG A 294 4.11 -19.42 10.60
CA ARG A 294 3.11 -20.30 9.98
C ARG A 294 1.75 -19.67 9.82
N ALA A 295 1.43 -18.69 10.66
CA ALA A 295 0.21 -17.92 10.53
C ALA A 295 0.47 -16.42 10.56
N ALA A 296 -0.12 -15.75 9.59
CA ALA A 296 -0.18 -14.32 9.48
C ALA A 296 -1.39 -13.93 8.63
N THR A 297 -1.69 -12.64 8.63
CA THR A 297 -2.58 -11.98 7.68
C THR A 297 -2.11 -10.53 7.56
N ASP A 298 -2.57 -9.79 6.57
CA ASP A 298 -2.42 -8.35 6.57
C ASP A 298 -3.66 -7.64 7.16
N ILE A 299 -3.46 -6.44 7.68
CA ILE A 299 -4.55 -5.64 8.25
C ILE A 299 -5.03 -4.67 7.20
N THR A 300 -6.22 -4.92 6.65
CA THR A 300 -6.85 -4.05 5.66
C THR A 300 -8.23 -3.56 6.10
N GLY A 301 -9.25 -3.71 5.24
CA GLY A 301 -10.55 -3.05 5.37
C GLY A 301 -11.37 -3.45 6.60
N PHE A 302 -11.13 -4.63 7.17
CA PHE A 302 -11.86 -5.11 8.35
C PHE A 302 -11.25 -4.64 9.69
N GLY A 303 -10.16 -3.87 9.63
CA GLY A 303 -9.45 -3.42 10.82
C GLY A 303 -8.76 -4.56 11.57
N LEU A 304 -8.00 -4.23 12.61
CA LEU A 304 -7.19 -5.22 13.32
C LEU A 304 -8.06 -6.36 13.88
N LEU A 305 -9.19 -6.04 14.51
CA LEU A 305 -10.00 -7.07 15.17
C LEU A 305 -10.72 -7.98 14.17
N GLY A 306 -11.15 -7.47 13.02
CA GLY A 306 -11.77 -8.28 11.99
C GLY A 306 -10.79 -9.32 11.41
N HIS A 307 -9.57 -8.90 11.08
CA HIS A 307 -8.53 -9.80 10.59
C HIS A 307 -8.01 -10.75 11.69
N ALA A 308 -7.87 -10.28 12.94
CA ALA A 308 -7.54 -11.15 14.07
C ALA A 308 -8.63 -12.22 14.29
N LEU A 309 -9.90 -11.88 14.11
CA LEU A 309 -11.02 -12.82 14.22
C LEU A 309 -10.94 -13.92 13.15
N ASN A 310 -10.48 -13.60 11.94
CA ASN A 310 -10.24 -14.62 10.89
C ASN A 310 -9.19 -15.64 11.34
N ILE A 311 -8.05 -15.20 11.88
CA ILE A 311 -7.03 -16.10 12.45
C ILE A 311 -7.61 -16.92 13.60
N ALA A 312 -8.32 -16.28 14.54
CA ALA A 312 -8.91 -16.94 15.70
C ALA A 312 -9.86 -18.07 15.28
N ASN A 313 -10.74 -17.81 14.33
CA ASN A 313 -11.71 -18.78 13.83
C ASN A 313 -11.04 -19.91 13.05
N ALA A 314 -10.12 -19.57 12.13
CA ALA A 314 -9.47 -20.55 11.25
C ALA A 314 -8.53 -21.47 12.03
N SER A 315 -7.78 -20.92 12.99
CA SER A 315 -6.86 -21.67 13.86
C SER A 315 -7.55 -22.28 15.09
N LYS A 316 -8.83 -21.95 15.35
CA LYS A 316 -9.62 -22.38 16.52
C LYS A 316 -8.97 -21.98 17.85
N LEU A 317 -8.58 -20.72 17.98
CA LEU A 317 -7.89 -20.15 19.14
C LEU A 317 -8.61 -18.92 19.67
N GLN A 318 -8.17 -18.44 20.83
CA GLN A 318 -8.45 -17.07 21.25
C GLN A 318 -7.24 -16.18 20.92
N LEU A 319 -7.47 -14.98 20.39
CA LEU A 319 -6.43 -13.95 20.29
C LEU A 319 -6.63 -12.93 21.41
N ARG A 320 -5.58 -12.67 22.20
CA ARG A 320 -5.57 -11.72 23.30
C ARG A 320 -4.71 -10.52 22.91
N ILE A 321 -5.33 -9.36 22.76
CA ILE A 321 -4.69 -8.12 22.28
C ILE A 321 -4.61 -7.12 23.43
N GLU A 322 -3.42 -6.61 23.69
CA GLU A 322 -3.17 -5.54 24.66
C GLU A 322 -3.29 -4.18 23.96
N ALA A 323 -4.44 -3.52 24.14
CA ALA A 323 -4.81 -2.33 23.38
C ALA A 323 -3.77 -1.20 23.52
N GLY A 324 -3.17 -1.06 24.70
CA GLY A 324 -2.15 -0.05 24.99
C GLY A 324 -0.83 -0.24 24.23
N LYS A 325 -0.53 -1.44 23.75
CA LYS A 325 0.70 -1.76 22.99
C LYS A 325 0.53 -1.63 21.47
N VAL A 326 -0.70 -1.46 20.99
CA VAL A 326 -0.95 -1.37 19.55
C VAL A 326 -0.35 -0.07 19.01
N PRO A 327 0.58 -0.14 18.03
CA PRO A 327 1.20 1.05 17.46
C PRO A 327 0.17 1.86 16.67
N LEU A 328 0.19 3.18 16.83
CA LEU A 328 -0.75 4.11 16.20
C LEU A 328 0.01 5.16 15.39
N LEU A 329 -0.60 5.61 14.29
CA LEU A 329 -0.11 6.77 13.54
C LEU A 329 -0.24 8.03 14.39
N PRO A 330 0.61 9.05 14.16
CA PRO A 330 0.53 10.31 14.89
C PRO A 330 -0.83 11.00 14.66
N GLY A 331 -1.31 11.75 15.65
CA GLY A 331 -2.54 12.54 15.56
C GLY A 331 -3.87 11.75 15.63
N VAL A 332 -3.87 10.42 15.44
CA VAL A 332 -5.12 9.64 15.31
C VAL A 332 -6.01 9.69 16.55
N ARG A 333 -5.43 9.68 17.76
CA ARG A 333 -6.22 9.73 18.99
C ARG A 333 -7.03 11.01 19.09
N LYS A 334 -6.39 12.16 18.82
CA LYS A 334 -7.03 13.47 18.79
C LYS A 334 -8.16 13.52 17.75
N LEU A 335 -7.94 12.94 16.56
CA LEU A 335 -8.98 12.88 15.53
C LEU A 335 -10.19 12.05 15.96
N VAL A 336 -9.97 10.92 16.63
CA VAL A 336 -11.05 10.09 17.19
C VAL A 336 -11.81 10.84 18.30
N GLU A 337 -11.11 11.56 19.17
CA GLU A 337 -11.74 12.43 20.19
C GLU A 337 -12.63 13.52 19.57
N LEU A 338 -12.24 14.05 18.41
CA LEU A 338 -13.04 14.99 17.62
C LEU A 338 -14.20 14.32 16.85
N GLY A 339 -14.34 13.00 16.93
CA GLY A 339 -15.37 12.24 16.23
C GLY A 339 -15.04 11.93 14.77
N CYS A 340 -13.78 12.09 14.33
CA CYS A 340 -13.32 11.78 12.97
C CYS A 340 -13.15 10.26 12.78
N ILE A 341 -14.22 9.50 12.93
CA ILE A 341 -14.22 8.04 12.85
C ILE A 341 -14.91 7.64 11.54
N PRO A 342 -14.23 6.91 10.63
CA PRO A 342 -14.86 6.48 9.39
C PRO A 342 -16.00 5.49 9.69
N GLY A 343 -17.08 5.58 8.92
CA GLY A 343 -18.24 4.69 9.07
C GLY A 343 -17.88 3.19 9.01
N GLY A 344 -16.79 2.84 8.32
CA GLY A 344 -16.27 1.47 8.28
C GLY A 344 -15.84 0.93 9.65
N ALA A 345 -15.37 1.78 10.57
CA ALA A 345 -14.98 1.34 11.91
C ALA A 345 -16.18 0.82 12.72
N PHE A 346 -17.34 1.47 12.56
CA PHE A 346 -18.58 1.01 13.19
C PHE A 346 -19.06 -0.31 12.59
N ARG A 347 -19.00 -0.44 11.26
CA ARG A 347 -19.34 -1.71 10.59
C ARG A 347 -18.43 -2.86 11.01
N ASN A 348 -17.13 -2.59 11.19
CA ASN A 348 -16.16 -3.57 11.66
C ASN A 348 -16.42 -3.95 13.13
N LEU A 349 -16.76 -2.97 13.97
CA LEU A 349 -17.16 -3.22 15.36
C LEU A 349 -18.42 -4.10 15.44
N ASP A 350 -19.42 -3.82 14.60
CA ASP A 350 -20.63 -4.65 14.50
C ASP A 350 -20.32 -6.06 14.01
N TYR A 351 -19.40 -6.19 13.04
CA TYR A 351 -18.96 -7.47 12.50
C TYR A 351 -18.27 -8.35 13.55
N VAL A 352 -17.35 -7.80 14.35
CA VAL A 352 -16.72 -8.58 15.43
C VAL A 352 -17.70 -8.86 16.57
N GLY A 353 -18.63 -7.95 16.84
CA GLY A 353 -19.80 -8.17 17.70
C GLY A 353 -19.47 -8.92 19.00
N THR A 354 -20.23 -9.99 19.27
CA THR A 354 -20.05 -10.82 20.48
C THR A 354 -18.87 -11.78 20.40
N ALA A 355 -18.16 -11.83 19.27
CA ALA A 355 -16.93 -12.61 19.14
C ALA A 355 -15.72 -11.87 19.72
N ALA A 356 -15.87 -10.61 20.13
CA ALA A 356 -14.88 -9.83 20.84
C ALA A 356 -15.39 -9.35 22.21
N GLU A 357 -14.54 -9.46 23.23
CA GLU A 357 -14.73 -8.81 24.54
C GLU A 357 -13.66 -7.75 24.74
N PHE A 358 -14.09 -6.61 25.30
CA PHE A 358 -13.22 -5.52 25.72
C PHE A 358 -13.32 -5.41 27.24
N THR A 359 -12.19 -5.41 27.94
CA THR A 359 -12.18 -5.10 29.37
C THR A 359 -12.57 -3.64 29.61
N SER A 360 -13.05 -3.35 30.83
CA SER A 360 -13.60 -2.04 31.19
C SER A 360 -12.62 -0.88 31.11
N ASP A 361 -11.32 -1.17 31.13
CA ASP A 361 -10.23 -0.21 31.08
C ASP A 361 -9.77 0.14 29.66
N VAL A 362 -10.28 -0.54 28.62
CA VAL A 362 -10.02 -0.18 27.23
C VAL A 362 -10.79 1.09 26.86
N PRO A 363 -10.12 2.22 26.57
CA PRO A 363 -10.78 3.46 26.19
C PRO A 363 -11.56 3.32 24.89
N TYR A 364 -12.62 4.12 24.75
CA TYR A 364 -13.43 4.13 23.54
C TYR A 364 -12.60 4.48 22.29
N GLU A 365 -11.63 5.40 22.39
CA GLU A 365 -10.80 5.74 21.23
C GLU A 365 -10.01 4.53 20.71
N LEU A 366 -9.40 3.75 21.62
CA LEU A 366 -8.67 2.54 21.24
C LEU A 366 -9.61 1.49 20.69
N LYS A 367 -10.79 1.29 21.30
CA LYS A 367 -11.81 0.39 20.76
C LYS A 367 -12.15 0.72 19.30
N MET A 368 -12.32 1.99 18.97
CA MET A 368 -12.61 2.41 17.59
C MET A 368 -11.40 2.28 16.67
N LEU A 369 -10.20 2.61 17.12
CA LEU A 369 -8.96 2.47 16.34
C LEU A 369 -8.64 1.01 15.99
N LEU A 370 -8.92 0.06 16.89
CA LEU A 370 -8.73 -1.37 16.63
C LEU A 370 -9.70 -1.90 15.55
N ASN A 371 -10.81 -1.20 15.32
CA ASN A 371 -11.78 -1.51 14.28
C ASN A 371 -11.65 -0.59 13.04
N ASP A 372 -10.75 0.40 13.06
CA ASP A 372 -10.54 1.32 11.95
C ASP A 372 -10.10 0.55 10.69
N PRO A 373 -10.78 0.73 9.54
CA PRO A 373 -10.34 0.16 8.27
C PRO A 373 -8.94 0.68 7.93
N GLN A 374 -8.00 -0.23 7.69
CA GLN A 374 -6.69 0.13 7.20
C GLN A 374 -6.67 -0.03 5.68
N THR A 375 -6.24 1.00 4.94
CA THR A 375 -5.88 0.78 3.53
C THR A 375 -4.41 0.42 3.49
N SER A 376 -4.03 -0.69 2.85
CA SER A 376 -2.62 -1.11 2.72
C SER A 376 -1.84 -1.15 4.05
N GLY A 377 -2.44 -1.75 5.08
CA GLY A 377 -1.83 -1.85 6.41
C GLY A 377 -0.66 -2.84 6.49
N GLY A 378 -0.28 -3.17 7.71
CA GLY A 378 0.84 -4.07 7.98
C GLY A 378 0.39 -5.52 8.15
N LEU A 379 1.36 -6.41 8.23
CA LEU A 379 1.20 -7.80 8.62
C LEU A 379 0.94 -7.93 10.14
N LEU A 380 -0.01 -8.78 10.50
CA LEU A 380 -0.21 -9.36 11.84
C LEU A 380 0.35 -10.78 11.83
N MET A 381 1.41 -11.01 12.60
CA MET A 381 2.17 -12.26 12.60
C MET A 381 1.97 -13.03 13.90
N CYS A 382 1.73 -14.34 13.82
CA CYS A 382 1.78 -15.26 14.95
C CYS A 382 3.18 -15.91 14.99
N VAL A 383 4.01 -15.51 15.96
CA VAL A 383 5.42 -15.93 16.02
C VAL A 383 5.73 -16.72 17.28
N SER A 384 6.74 -17.57 17.24
CA SER A 384 7.22 -18.24 18.46
C SER A 384 7.74 -17.19 19.46
N PRO A 385 7.43 -17.29 20.77
CA PRO A 385 7.87 -16.33 21.78
C PRO A 385 9.38 -16.13 21.81
N GLU A 386 10.14 -17.19 21.56
CA GLU A 386 11.60 -17.19 21.57
C GLU A 386 12.19 -16.34 20.42
N SER A 387 11.43 -16.14 19.35
CA SER A 387 11.86 -15.39 18.17
C SER A 387 11.31 -13.96 18.13
N ALA A 388 10.40 -13.58 19.04
CA ALA A 388 9.65 -12.33 18.94
C ALA A 388 10.56 -11.08 18.96
N ASP A 389 11.51 -11.01 19.91
CA ASP A 389 12.39 -9.85 20.07
C ASP A 389 13.32 -9.65 18.86
N VAL A 390 13.87 -10.74 18.33
CA VAL A 390 14.76 -10.67 17.15
C VAL A 390 13.98 -10.32 15.88
N ILE A 391 12.76 -10.84 15.73
CA ILE A 391 11.87 -10.48 14.60
C ILE A 391 11.53 -9.00 14.65
N ILE A 392 11.21 -8.43 15.82
CA ILE A 392 10.94 -6.99 15.96
C ILE A 392 12.16 -6.15 15.60
N ALA A 393 13.35 -6.53 16.07
CA ALA A 393 14.58 -5.81 15.74
C ALA A 393 14.80 -5.80 14.21
N GLU A 394 14.69 -6.95 13.55
CA GLU A 394 14.85 -7.04 12.10
C GLU A 394 13.77 -6.31 11.32
N LEU A 395 12.52 -6.31 11.80
CA LEU A 395 11.44 -5.53 11.20
C LEU A 395 11.76 -4.03 11.26
N ARG A 396 12.22 -3.53 12.41
CA ARG A 396 12.59 -2.12 12.57
C ARG A 396 13.76 -1.73 11.69
N ASP A 397 14.79 -2.57 11.61
CA ASP A 397 15.95 -2.38 10.72
C ASP A 397 15.54 -2.42 9.23
N ALA A 398 14.49 -3.18 8.89
CA ALA A 398 13.91 -3.22 7.55
C ALA A 398 12.95 -2.05 7.24
N GLY A 399 12.79 -1.09 8.17
CA GLY A 399 11.97 0.11 7.98
C GLY A 399 10.55 0.03 8.56
N TYR A 400 10.17 -1.07 9.22
CA TYR A 400 8.92 -1.15 9.98
C TYR A 400 9.14 -0.59 11.40
N THR A 401 9.43 0.70 11.49
CA THR A 401 9.89 1.35 12.73
C THR A 401 8.91 1.24 13.89
N SER A 402 7.61 1.10 13.59
CA SER A 402 6.55 0.95 14.58
C SER A 402 6.20 -0.50 14.91
N ALA A 403 6.96 -1.48 14.42
CA ALA A 403 6.71 -2.89 14.71
C ALA A 403 6.72 -3.15 16.22
N ALA A 404 5.71 -3.87 16.71
CA ALA A 404 5.50 -4.10 18.13
C ALA A 404 4.82 -5.43 18.43
N VAL A 405 5.13 -6.01 19.59
CA VAL A 405 4.30 -7.06 20.20
C VAL A 405 3.01 -6.41 20.68
N ILE A 406 1.88 -6.94 20.26
CA ILE A 406 0.55 -6.43 20.62
C ILE A 406 -0.29 -7.42 21.43
N GLY A 407 0.22 -8.62 21.70
CA GLY A 407 -0.54 -9.65 22.39
C GLY A 407 -0.03 -11.05 22.14
N GLU A 408 -0.92 -12.02 22.31
CA GLU A 408 -0.62 -13.44 22.21
C GLU A 408 -1.84 -14.25 21.72
N THR A 409 -1.58 -15.45 21.21
CA THR A 409 -2.62 -16.47 21.02
C THR A 409 -2.78 -17.31 22.28
N ALA A 410 -4.00 -17.75 22.55
CA ALA A 410 -4.36 -18.58 23.70
C ALA A 410 -5.24 -19.76 23.24
N PRO A 411 -5.39 -20.82 24.06
CA PRO A 411 -6.34 -21.89 23.78
C PRO A 411 -7.74 -21.35 23.49
N SER A 412 -8.49 -22.07 22.66
CA SER A 412 -9.85 -21.68 22.26
C SER A 412 -10.72 -21.31 23.46
N HIS A 413 -11.33 -20.13 23.40
CA HIS A 413 -12.23 -19.59 24.41
C HIS A 413 -13.29 -18.72 23.73
N HIS A 414 -14.46 -18.58 24.33
CA HIS A 414 -15.47 -17.63 23.86
C HIS A 414 -15.53 -16.44 24.83
N PRO A 415 -15.33 -15.19 24.37
CA PRO A 415 -15.19 -14.78 22.96
C PRO A 415 -13.81 -15.09 22.37
N ALA A 416 -13.77 -15.22 21.04
CA ALA A 416 -12.57 -15.56 20.26
C ALA A 416 -11.52 -14.45 20.27
N ILE A 417 -11.93 -13.19 20.50
CA ILE A 417 -11.05 -12.04 20.68
C ILE A 417 -11.24 -11.50 22.09
N ARG A 418 -10.12 -11.28 22.80
CA ARG A 418 -10.10 -10.57 24.08
C ARG A 418 -9.17 -9.37 23.97
N VAL A 419 -9.70 -8.17 24.17
CA VAL A 419 -8.95 -6.93 24.19
C VAL A 419 -8.84 -6.45 25.63
N TYR A 420 -7.62 -6.19 26.10
CA TYR A 420 -7.33 -5.73 27.45
C TYR A 420 -6.33 -4.60 27.51
#